data_AF-A0A7J8RQV2-F1
#
_entry.id   AF-A0A7J8RQV2-F1
#
_cell.length_a   1.000
_cell.length_b   1.000
_cell.length_c   1.000
_cell.angle_alpha   90.00
_cell.angle_beta   90.00
_cell.angle_gamma   90.00
#
_symmetry.space_group_name_H-M   'P 1'
#
loop_
_entity.id
_entity.type
_entity.pdbx_description
1 polymer ?
#
loop_
_entity_poly.entity_id
_entity_poly.type
_entity_poly.pdbx_seq_one_letter_code
_entity_poly.pdbx_strand_id
1 'polypeptide(L)'
;FADPEVFAVLPRVPDNIKRNKDGDFWVALNTGRLESIQSDAPDPIGIKYNEEGTVLKRLDGHNGMIFNSISEVKEYNHRLYIGSVTKPYVGILNDY
;
A
#
# COMPACT_ATOMS: atom_id res chain seq x y z
N PHE A 1 -23.28 -21.14 0.36
CA PHE A 1 -22.18 -20.19 0.08
C PHE A 1 -22.48 -18.93 0.87
N ALA A 2 -21.50 -18.36 1.57
CA ALA A 2 -21.69 -17.09 2.26
C ALA A 2 -21.68 -15.95 1.24
N ASP A 3 -22.47 -14.92 1.49
CA ASP A 3 -22.43 -13.70 0.69
C ASP A 3 -21.12 -12.95 0.94
N PRO A 4 -20.52 -12.32 -0.09
CA PRO A 4 -19.31 -11.54 0.09
C PRO A 4 -19.59 -10.30 0.95
N GLU A 5 -18.66 -9.98 1.84
CA GLU A 5 -18.69 -8.79 2.69
C GLU A 5 -17.59 -7.80 2.32
N VAL A 6 -17.85 -6.51 2.57
CA VAL A 6 -16.84 -5.45 2.41
C VAL A 6 -15.93 -5.46 3.62
N PHE A 7 -14.67 -5.84 3.44
CA PHE A 7 -13.67 -5.84 4.49
C PHE A 7 -13.22 -4.42 4.91
N ALA A 8 -12.96 -3.53 3.96
CA ALA A 8 -12.54 -2.15 4.22
C ALA A 8 -12.91 -1.19 3.09
N VAL A 9 -13.22 0.06 3.44
CA VAL A 9 -13.37 1.17 2.50
C VAL A 9 -12.04 1.93 2.40
N LEU A 10 -11.52 2.10 1.19
CA LEU A 10 -10.17 2.61 0.93
C LEU A 10 -10.21 4.01 0.30
N PRO A 11 -9.21 4.87 0.58
CA PRO A 11 -9.13 6.21 -0.01
C PRO A 11 -8.71 6.20 -1.49
N ARG A 12 -8.23 5.06 -2.00
CA ARG A 12 -7.78 4.84 -3.38
C ARG A 12 -8.12 3.41 -3.82
N VAL A 13 -7.90 3.12 -5.09
CA VAL A 13 -8.14 1.79 -5.67
C VAL A 13 -7.11 0.80 -5.14
N PRO A 14 -7.54 -0.32 -4.52
CA PRO A 14 -6.63 -1.38 -4.11
C PRO A 14 -6.03 -2.12 -5.32
N ASP A 15 -4.81 -2.59 -5.15
CA ASP A 15 -4.17 -3.56 -6.03
C ASP A 15 -3.95 -4.87 -5.24
N ASN A 16 -2.73 -5.36 -5.04
CA ASN A 16 -2.50 -6.59 -4.29
C ASN A 16 -2.66 -6.43 -2.77
N ILE A 17 -3.09 -7.53 -2.14
CA ILE A 17 -3.14 -7.71 -0.68
C ILE A 17 -2.08 -8.74 -0.26
N LYS A 18 -1.27 -8.45 0.77
CA LYS A 18 -0.27 -9.37 1.32
C LYS A 18 -0.38 -9.50 2.84
N ARG A 19 -0.45 -10.73 3.32
CA ARG A 19 -0.40 -11.04 4.75
C ARG A 19 1.05 -11.00 5.26
N ASN A 20 1.26 -10.49 6.47
CA ASN A 20 2.55 -10.58 7.17
C ASN A 20 2.59 -11.78 8.14
N LYS A 21 3.66 -11.89 8.94
CA LYS A 21 3.83 -12.98 9.93
C LYS A 21 2.90 -12.91 11.14
N ASP A 22 2.35 -11.73 11.44
CA ASP A 22 1.50 -11.47 12.60
C ASP A 22 0.01 -11.68 12.27
N GLY A 23 -0.29 -11.85 10.97
CA GLY A 23 -1.63 -12.11 10.46
C GLY A 23 -2.27 -10.91 9.78
N ASP A 24 -1.67 -9.72 9.91
CA ASP A 24 -2.13 -8.46 9.32
C ASP A 24 -1.99 -8.45 7.80
N PHE A 25 -2.77 -7.59 7.16
CA PHE A 25 -2.83 -7.41 5.72
C PHE A 25 -2.31 -6.04 5.30
N TRP A 26 -1.36 -6.05 4.40
CA TRP A 26 -1.01 -4.90 3.59
C TRP A 26 -1.85 -4.85 2.34
N VAL A 27 -2.55 -3.74 2.12
CA VAL A 27 -3.25 -3.44 0.88
C VAL A 27 -2.45 -2.36 0.15
N ALA A 28 -1.91 -2.69 -1.02
CA ALA A 28 -1.26 -1.73 -1.90
C ALA A 28 -2.33 -0.82 -2.55
N LEU A 29 -2.04 0.47 -2.64
CA LEU A 29 -2.93 1.46 -3.24
C LEU A 29 -2.27 2.08 -4.46
N ASN A 30 -2.88 1.84 -5.62
CA ASN A 30 -2.39 2.44 -6.85
C ASN A 30 -2.81 3.91 -6.91
N THR A 31 -1.85 4.78 -7.19
CA THR A 31 -2.08 6.23 -7.28
C THR A 31 -2.49 6.67 -8.67
N GLY A 32 -2.18 5.88 -9.71
CA GLY A 32 -2.54 6.13 -11.10
C GLY A 32 -1.98 7.43 -11.70
N ARG A 33 -1.03 8.09 -11.02
CA ARG A 33 -0.53 9.41 -11.43
C ARG A 33 0.68 9.28 -12.34
N LEU A 34 0.70 10.11 -13.39
CA LEU A 34 1.80 10.15 -14.36
C LEU A 34 2.96 11.05 -13.92
N GLU A 35 2.68 12.03 -13.05
CA GLU A 35 3.63 13.07 -12.62
C GLU A 35 3.63 13.26 -11.10
N SER A 36 4.64 13.96 -10.59
CA SER A 36 4.67 14.41 -9.19
C SER A 36 3.66 15.53 -9.00
N ILE A 37 2.96 15.51 -7.88
CA ILE A 37 1.97 16.53 -7.56
C ILE A 37 2.51 17.39 -6.44
N GLN A 38 2.56 18.72 -6.62
CA GLN A 38 2.76 19.62 -5.49
C GLN A 38 1.43 19.77 -4.75
N SER A 39 1.21 18.92 -3.76
CA SER A 39 0.06 18.96 -2.88
C SER A 39 0.50 18.56 -1.47
N ASP A 40 -0.06 19.24 -0.48
CA ASP A 40 0.09 18.88 0.93
C ASP A 40 -0.92 17.80 1.36
N ALA A 41 -1.78 17.35 0.43
CA ALA A 41 -2.74 16.29 0.72
C ALA A 41 -2.00 14.95 0.93
N PRO A 42 -2.47 14.11 1.88
CA PRO A 42 -1.94 12.78 2.07
C PRO A 42 -1.97 11.95 0.79
N ASP A 43 -0.93 11.14 0.59
CA ASP A 43 -0.75 10.30 -0.57
C ASP A 43 -0.63 8.84 -0.16
N PRO A 44 -1.72 8.20 0.29
CA PRO A 44 -1.65 6.83 0.77
C PRO A 44 -1.34 5.89 -0.40
N ILE A 45 -0.20 5.19 -0.31
CA ILE A 45 0.24 4.17 -1.27
C ILE A 45 0.16 2.75 -0.72
N GLY A 46 -0.12 2.61 0.59
CA GLY A 46 -0.42 1.35 1.22
C GLY A 46 -1.07 1.54 2.58
N ILE A 47 -1.93 0.61 2.98
CA ILE A 47 -2.54 0.60 4.31
C ILE A 47 -2.44 -0.81 4.91
N LYS A 48 -2.03 -0.88 6.17
CA LYS A 48 -1.97 -2.11 6.96
C LYS A 48 -3.24 -2.24 7.80
N TYR A 49 -3.87 -3.40 7.74
CA TYR A 49 -5.09 -3.76 8.47
C TYR A 49 -4.86 -5.00 9.33
N ASN A 50 -5.49 -5.10 10.49
CA ASN A 50 -5.62 -6.37 11.20
C ASN A 50 -6.80 -7.20 10.65
N GLU A 51 -7.08 -8.37 11.23
CA GLU A 51 -8.15 -9.28 10.78
C GLU A 51 -9.57 -8.71 10.97
N GLU A 52 -9.74 -7.70 11.83
CA GLU A 52 -11.01 -7.00 12.06
C GLU A 52 -11.20 -5.78 11.14
N GLY A 53 -10.29 -5.52 10.20
CA GLY A 53 -10.37 -4.36 9.31
C GLY A 53 -9.99 -3.03 9.97
N THR A 54 -9.34 -3.07 11.14
CA THR A 54 -8.80 -1.88 11.81
C THR A 54 -7.50 -1.46 11.16
N VAL A 55 -7.36 -0.17 10.85
CA VAL A 55 -6.13 0.40 10.29
C VAL A 55 -5.04 0.42 11.36
N LEU A 56 -3.94 -0.29 11.11
CA LEU A 56 -2.76 -0.28 11.98
C LEU A 56 -1.75 0.78 11.54
N LYS A 57 -1.55 0.96 10.24
CA LYS A 57 -0.56 1.93 9.71
C LYS A 57 -0.87 2.32 8.27
N ARG A 58 -0.40 3.51 7.88
CA ARG A 58 -0.53 4.07 6.53
C ARG A 58 0.86 4.38 5.99
N LEU A 59 1.11 4.01 4.75
CA LEU A 59 2.32 4.37 4.02
C LEU A 59 2.00 5.52 3.06
N ASP A 60 2.75 6.61 3.17
CA ASP A 60 2.59 7.80 2.33
C ASP A 60 3.65 7.82 1.22
N GLY A 61 3.24 8.11 -0.01
CA GLY A 61 4.10 8.21 -1.18
C GLY A 61 4.72 9.58 -1.38
N HIS A 62 4.40 10.54 -0.50
CA HIS A 62 4.87 11.92 -0.48
C HIS A 62 4.75 12.63 -1.83
N ASN A 63 3.72 12.26 -2.61
CA ASN A 63 3.46 12.75 -3.95
C ASN A 63 4.65 12.63 -4.92
N GLY A 64 5.64 11.80 -4.58
CA GLY A 64 6.89 11.62 -5.32
C GLY A 64 6.74 10.68 -6.51
N MET A 65 7.71 10.75 -7.41
CA MET A 65 7.77 9.91 -8.62
C MET A 65 8.19 8.46 -8.33
N ILE A 66 8.87 8.22 -7.20
CA ILE A 66 9.38 6.89 -6.84
C ILE A 66 8.22 5.91 -6.62
N PHE A 67 7.14 6.37 -6.00
CA PHE A 67 5.96 5.56 -5.63
C PHE A 67 4.68 6.00 -6.35
N ASN A 68 4.79 6.60 -7.53
CA ASN A 68 3.63 7.01 -8.33
C ASN A 68 2.90 5.84 -9.03
N SER A 69 3.37 4.61 -8.83
CA SER A 69 2.75 3.37 -9.29
C SER A 69 3.17 2.24 -8.35
N ILE A 70 2.26 1.83 -7.48
CA ILE A 70 2.47 0.72 -6.54
C ILE A 70 1.47 -0.37 -6.87
N SER A 71 1.96 -1.60 -6.99
CA SER A 71 1.13 -2.79 -7.16
C SER A 71 1.19 -3.72 -5.94
N GLU A 72 2.26 -3.64 -5.14
CA GLU A 72 2.45 -4.52 -3.99
C GLU A 72 3.26 -3.84 -2.88
N VAL A 73 2.86 -4.09 -1.63
CA VAL A 73 3.62 -3.77 -0.41
C VAL A 73 3.73 -5.05 0.40
N LYS A 74 4.96 -5.53 0.62
CA LYS A 74 5.22 -6.73 1.42
C LYS A 74 6.11 -6.40 2.60
N GLU A 75 5.61 -6.68 3.81
CA GLU A 75 6.37 -6.58 5.04
C GLU A 75 7.14 -7.87 5.32
N TYR A 76 8.45 -7.75 5.52
CA TYR A 76 9.30 -8.87 5.92
C TYR A 76 10.55 -8.36 6.66
N ASN A 77 10.81 -8.91 7.85
CA ASN A 77 11.95 -8.53 8.70
C ASN A 77 12.08 -7.01 8.90
N HIS A 78 11.01 -6.33 9.35
CA HIS A 78 11.00 -4.88 9.63
C HIS A 78 11.32 -3.99 8.43
N ARG A 79 11.03 -4.49 7.21
CA ARG A 79 11.20 -3.77 5.96
C ARG A 79 9.96 -3.93 5.10
N LEU A 80 9.67 -2.89 4.32
CA LEU A 80 8.69 -2.95 3.25
C LEU A 80 9.39 -3.09 1.90
N TYR A 81 9.00 -4.13 1.17
CA TYR A 81 9.38 -4.35 -0.22
C TYR A 81 8.21 -3.91 -1.09
N ILE A 82 8.50 -3.05 -2.06
CA ILE A 82 7.50 -2.34 -2.85
C ILE A 82 7.68 -2.71 -4.32
N GLY A 83 6.62 -3.27 -4.90
CA GLY A 83 6.55 -3.65 -6.31
C GLY A 83 5.79 -2.62 -7.14
N SER A 84 6.13 -2.55 -8.43
CA SER A 84 5.46 -1.70 -9.40
C SER A 84 5.35 -2.40 -10.75
N VAL A 85 4.28 -2.12 -11.49
CA VAL A 85 4.11 -2.57 -12.88
C VAL A 85 4.78 -1.62 -13.88
N THR A 86 5.21 -0.43 -13.46
CA THR A 86 5.81 0.58 -14.37
C THR A 86 7.26 0.93 -14.03
N LYS A 87 7.78 0.51 -12.87
CA LYS A 87 9.17 0.81 -12.47
C LYS A 87 10.09 -0.39 -12.74
N PRO A 88 11.29 -0.17 -13.33
CA PRO A 88 12.28 -1.23 -13.57
C PRO A 88 13.13 -1.53 -12.32
N TYR A 89 12.57 -1.35 -11.11
CA TYR A 89 13.27 -1.54 -9.85
C TYR A 89 12.30 -1.92 -8.72
N VAL A 90 12.83 -2.49 -7.64
CA VAL A 90 12.10 -2.78 -6.40
C VAL A 90 12.38 -1.67 -5.39
N GLY A 91 11.34 -1.10 -4.81
CA GLY A 91 11.48 -0.13 -3.71
C GLY A 91 11.72 -0.85 -2.38
N ILE A 92 12.57 -0.28 -1.54
CA ILE A 92 12.74 -0.73 -0.15
C ILE A 92 12.57 0.46 0.79
N LEU A 93 11.77 0.27 1.83
CA LEU A 93 11.71 1.18 2.96
C LEU A 93 12.20 0.44 4.20
N ASN A 94 13.29 0.97 4.75
CA ASN A 94 13.79 0.59 6.06
C ASN A 94 13.07 1.45 7.10
N ASP A 95 12.91 0.90 8.30
CA ASP A 95 12.15 1.48 9.42
C ASP A 95 10.64 1.23 9.36
N TYR A 96 10.28 -0.05 9.52
CA TYR A 96 8.94 -0.47 9.89
C TYR A 96 8.84 -1.07 11.29
#